data_AF-A0A090RWA3-F1
#
_entry.id   AF-A0A090RWA3-F1
#
_cell.length_a   1.000
_cell.length_b   1.000
_cell.length_c   1.000
_cell.angle_alpha   90.00
_cell.angle_beta   90.00
_cell.angle_gamma   90.00
#
_symmetry.space_group_name_H-M   'P 1'
#
loop_
_entity.id
_entity.type
_entity.pdbx_description
1 polymer ?
#
loop_
_entity_poly.entity_id
_entity_poly.type
_entity_poly.pdbx_seq_one_letter_code
_entity_poly.pdbx_strand_id
1 'polypeptide(L)'
;MFIFNTQLLMMGIDSWWHLALTVISAVIAMLIFSAATQGWWFTKNKWWETVLLLALTFTFFRPGFWWDMVYPAKVLSPGVEIAQVTET
;
A
#
# COMPACT_ATOMS: atom_id res chain seq x y z
N MET A 1 -2.76 -8.48 3.53
CA MET A 1 -2.61 -7.10 4.04
C MET A 1 -1.14 -6.77 4.34
N PHE A 2 -0.48 -7.51 5.24
CA PHE A 2 0.96 -7.41 5.55
C PHE A 2 1.90 -7.77 4.38
N ILE A 3 1.47 -8.62 3.44
CA ILE A 3 2.23 -8.96 2.23
C ILE A 3 2.53 -7.75 1.33
N PHE A 4 1.70 -6.71 1.36
CA PHE A 4 1.86 -5.52 0.50
C PHE A 4 2.44 -4.32 1.24
N ASN A 5 2.59 -4.42 2.57
CA ASN A 5 3.16 -3.37 3.41
C ASN A 5 4.14 -4.00 4.40
N THR A 6 5.41 -4.01 4.04
CA THR A 6 6.51 -4.56 4.86
C THR A 6 6.72 -3.78 6.16
N GLN A 7 6.23 -2.55 6.25
CA GLN A 7 6.27 -1.77 7.49
C GLN A 7 5.39 -2.42 8.57
N LEU A 8 4.32 -3.13 8.19
CA LEU A 8 3.52 -3.92 9.15
C LEU A 8 4.29 -5.12 9.72
N LEU A 9 5.35 -5.57 9.04
CA LEU A 9 6.29 -6.58 9.55
C LEU A 9 7.41 -5.94 10.39
N MET A 10 7.27 -4.64 10.72
CA MET A 10 8.27 -3.82 11.40
C MET A 10 9.59 -3.63 10.63
N MET A 11 9.59 -3.94 9.33
CA MET A 11 10.76 -3.77 8.47
C MET A 11 10.84 -2.31 8.00
N GLY A 12 11.92 -1.61 8.34
CA GLY A 12 12.11 -0.19 7.99
C GLY A 12 11.33 0.80 8.84
N ILE A 13 11.01 0.45 10.10
CA ILE A 13 10.43 1.37 11.08
C ILE A 13 11.54 1.89 12.00
N ASP A 14 11.92 3.16 11.81
CA ASP A 14 12.99 3.80 12.59
C ASP A 14 12.48 4.55 13.84
N SER A 15 11.16 4.73 13.99
CA SER A 15 10.57 5.54 15.07
C SER A 15 9.20 5.04 15.49
N TRP A 16 8.89 5.20 16.78
CA TRP A 16 7.57 4.97 17.36
C TRP A 16 6.45 5.74 16.64
N TRP A 17 6.76 6.93 16.13
CA TRP A 17 5.81 7.72 15.34
C TRP A 17 5.48 7.06 14.00
N HIS A 18 6.50 6.52 13.32
CA HIS A 18 6.32 5.83 12.05
C HIS A 18 5.47 4.57 12.24
N LEU A 19 5.72 3.82 13.33
CA LEU A 19 4.91 2.67 13.72
C LEU A 19 3.44 3.06 13.96
N ALA A 20 3.18 4.10 14.75
CA ALA A 20 1.83 4.56 15.04
C ALA A 20 1.08 4.94 13.76
N LEU A 21 1.73 5.66 12.84
CA LEU A 21 1.16 6.02 11.54
C LEU A 21 0.83 4.79 10.69
N THR A 22 1.75 3.82 10.59
CA THR A 22 1.50 2.59 9.83
C THR A 22 0.32 1.82 10.41
N VAL A 23 0.24 1.65 11.73
CA VAL A 23 -0.88 0.95 12.38
C VAL A 23 -2.20 1.68 12.17
N ILE A 24 -2.25 2.99 12.38
CA ILE A 24 -3.47 3.79 12.20
C ILE A 24 -3.95 3.71 10.74
N SER A 25 -3.03 3.84 9.77
CA SER A 25 -3.38 3.73 8.35
C SER A 25 -3.95 2.35 8.00
N ALA A 26 -3.40 1.28 8.59
CA ALA A 26 -3.88 -0.08 8.39
C ALA A 26 -5.28 -0.26 8.98
N VAL A 27 -5.54 0.24 10.18
CA VAL A 27 -6.88 0.22 10.79
C VAL A 27 -7.90 0.96 9.93
N ILE A 28 -7.56 2.16 9.45
CA ILE A 28 -8.44 2.94 8.56
C ILE A 28 -8.73 2.15 7.28
N ALA A 29 -7.71 1.52 6.67
CA ALA A 29 -7.90 0.71 5.47
C ALA A 29 -8.86 -0.46 5.68
N MET A 30 -8.80 -1.13 6.85
CA MET A 30 -9.73 -2.21 7.22
C MET A 30 -11.16 -1.69 7.39
N LEU A 31 -11.35 -0.53 8.02
CA LEU A 31 -12.67 0.06 8.19
C LEU A 31 -13.29 0.45 6.85
N ILE A 32 -12.49 1.02 5.94
CA ILE A 32 -12.94 1.36 4.58
C ILE A 32 -13.36 0.10 3.81
N PHE A 33 -12.57 -0.96 3.91
CA PHE A 33 -12.89 -2.23 3.27
C PHE A 33 -14.18 -2.84 3.83
N SER A 34 -14.34 -2.81 5.15
CA SER A 34 -15.54 -3.31 5.82
C SER A 34 -16.78 -2.53 5.37
N ALA A 35 -16.73 -1.20 5.34
CA ALA A 35 -17.84 -0.38 4.89
C ALA A 35 -18.17 -0.58 3.41
N ALA A 36 -17.17 -0.80 2.56
CA ALA A 36 -17.36 -1.11 1.15
C ALA A 36 -18.07 -2.46 0.97
N THR A 37 -17.64 -3.50 1.69
CA THR A 37 -18.21 -4.86 1.60
C THR A 37 -19.60 -4.97 2.23
N GLN A 38 -19.85 -4.27 3.33
CA GLN A 38 -21.15 -4.23 3.99
C GLN A 38 -22.16 -3.32 3.27
N GLY A 39 -21.69 -2.46 2.36
CA GLY A 39 -22.55 -1.50 1.66
C GLY A 39 -23.13 -0.42 2.58
N TRP A 40 -22.58 -0.25 3.77
CA TRP A 40 -23.07 0.67 4.79
C TRP A 40 -21.92 1.19 5.66
N TRP A 41 -21.78 2.51 5.75
CA TRP A 41 -20.84 3.17 6.66
C TRP A 41 -21.57 3.94 7.76
N PHE A 42 -22.23 5.04 7.37
CA PHE A 42 -23.14 5.85 8.19
C PHE A 42 -24.53 5.92 7.53
N THR A 43 -24.56 5.83 6.21
CA THR A 43 -25.74 5.68 5.35
C THR A 43 -25.49 4.55 4.36
N LYS A 44 -26.52 4.11 3.63
CA LYS A 44 -26.35 3.12 2.57
C LYS A 44 -25.43 3.68 1.48
N ASN A 45 -24.35 2.95 1.18
CA ASN A 45 -23.43 3.31 0.12
C ASN A 45 -24.10 3.10 -1.24
N LYS A 46 -23.96 4.07 -2.15
CA LYS A 46 -24.29 3.90 -3.56
C LYS A 46 -23.25 2.99 -4.23
N TRP A 47 -23.65 2.32 -5.31
CA TRP A 47 -22.77 1.37 -6.01
C TRP A 47 -21.43 1.99 -6.44
N TRP A 48 -21.43 3.26 -6.85
CA TRP A 48 -20.19 3.98 -7.21
C TRP A 48 -19.34 4.36 -5.99
N GLU A 49 -19.96 4.59 -4.82
CA GLU A 49 -19.23 4.87 -3.57
C GLU A 49 -18.49 3.62 -3.12
N THR A 50 -19.13 2.45 -3.23
CA THR A 50 -18.46 1.17 -2.97
C THR A 50 -17.24 0.98 -3.86
N VAL A 51 -17.32 1.29 -5.16
CA VAL A 51 -16.16 1.19 -6.07
C VAL A 51 -15.04 2.16 -5.65
N LEU A 52 -15.38 3.40 -5.29
CA LEU A 52 -14.42 4.39 -4.78
C LEU A 52 -13.76 3.93 -3.47
N LEU A 53 -14.55 3.40 -2.52
CA LEU A 53 -14.04 2.88 -1.25
C LEU A 53 -13.09 1.70 -1.48
N LEU A 54 -13.41 0.79 -2.40
CA LEU A 54 -12.52 -0.32 -2.77
C LEU A 54 -11.20 0.18 -3.38
N ALA A 55 -11.24 1.20 -4.24
CA ALA A 55 -10.04 1.82 -4.80
C ALA A 55 -9.16 2.48 -3.72
N LEU A 56 -9.79 3.15 -2.74
CA LEU A 56 -9.09 3.71 -1.58
C LEU A 56 -8.46 2.61 -0.71
N THR A 57 -9.21 1.55 -0.41
CA THR A 57 -8.68 0.38 0.29
C THR A 57 -7.46 -0.20 -0.41
N PHE A 58 -7.53 -0.39 -1.73
CA PHE A 58 -6.40 -0.90 -2.52
C PHE A 58 -5.16 0.01 -2.40
N THR A 59 -5.36 1.31 -2.47
CA THR A 59 -4.30 2.32 -2.33
C THR A 59 -3.63 2.25 -0.96
N PHE A 60 -4.41 2.13 0.12
CA PHE A 60 -3.84 2.00 1.46
C PHE A 60 -3.16 0.64 1.70
N PHE A 61 -3.63 -0.44 1.08
CA PHE A 61 -2.98 -1.74 1.19
C PHE A 61 -1.66 -1.80 0.44
N ARG A 62 -1.56 -1.12 -0.71
CA ARG A 62 -0.36 -1.09 -1.53
C ARG A 62 -0.04 0.33 -1.97
N PRO A 63 0.42 1.22 -1.07
CA PRO A 63 0.81 2.57 -1.44
C PRO A 63 1.99 2.56 -2.43
N GLY A 64 2.84 1.55 -2.34
CA GLY A 64 3.95 1.32 -3.27
C GLY A 64 3.53 1.06 -4.73
N PHE A 65 2.27 0.69 -5.01
CA PHE A 65 1.77 0.51 -6.38
C PHE A 65 1.83 1.82 -7.18
N TRP A 66 1.41 2.92 -6.55
CA TRP A 66 1.41 4.24 -7.18
C TRP A 66 2.83 4.78 -7.31
N TRP A 67 3.68 4.52 -6.32
CA TRP A 67 5.09 4.90 -6.36
C TRP A 67 5.86 4.19 -7.47
N ASP A 68 5.59 2.91 -7.70
CA ASP A 68 6.20 2.11 -8.78
C ASP A 68 5.75 2.57 -10.18
N MET A 69 4.56 3.17 -10.29
CA MET A 69 4.04 3.72 -11.55
C MET A 69 4.65 5.10 -11.89
N VAL A 70 4.99 5.91 -10.89
CA VAL A 70 5.61 7.24 -11.08
C VAL A 70 7.13 7.14 -11.19
N TYR A 71 7.74 6.23 -10.43
CA TYR A 71 9.16 5.91 -10.47
C TYR A 71 9.31 4.43 -10.83
N PRO A 72 9.43 4.07 -12.13
CA PRO A 72 9.61 2.69 -12.54
C PRO A 72 10.85 2.11 -11.86
N ALA A 73 10.65 1.13 -10.98
CA ALA A 73 11.73 0.49 -10.25
C ALA A 73 12.48 -0.48 -11.16
N LYS A 74 13.52 0.05 -11.80
CA LYS A 74 14.76 -0.63 -12.24
C LYS A 74 14.60 -1.65 -13.37
N VAL A 75 15.47 -1.50 -14.36
CA VAL A 75 15.74 -2.54 -15.37
C VAL A 75 16.09 -3.83 -14.62
N LEU A 76 15.29 -4.89 -14.81
CA LEU A 76 15.60 -6.23 -14.34
C LEU A 76 16.82 -6.75 -15.13
N SER A 77 18.03 -6.47 -14.65
CA SER A 77 19.25 -7.10 -15.20
C SER A 77 19.51 -8.41 -14.46
N PRO A 78 19.84 -9.51 -15.17
CA PRO A 78 20.30 -10.74 -14.55
C PRO A 78 21.49 -10.45 -13.62
N GLY A 79 21.54 -11.09 -12.45
CA GLY A 79 22.59 -10.89 -11.43
C GLY A 79 24.03 -11.22 -11.86
N VAL A 80 24.26 -11.51 -13.14
CA VAL A 80 25.58 -11.75 -13.75
C VAL A 80 26.23 -10.44 -14.24
N GLU A 81 25.46 -9.37 -14.46
CA GLU A 81 25.94 -8.12 -15.07
C GLU A 81 26.20 -6.96 -14.08
N ILE A 82 26.02 -7.19 -12.78
CA ILE A 82 26.13 -6.14 -11.73
C ILE A 82 27.51 -5.45 -11.71
N ALA A 83 28.57 -6.16 -12.15
CA ALA A 83 29.92 -5.63 -12.24
C ALA A 83 30.10 -4.60 -13.37
N GLN A 84 29.38 -4.73 -14.49
CA GLN A 84 29.59 -3.86 -15.66
C GLN A 84 28.83 -2.53 -15.58
N VAL A 85 27.78 -2.45 -14.76
CA VAL A 85 26.96 -1.23 -14.62
C VAL A 85 27.54 -0.26 -13.57
N THR A 86 28.48 -0.70 -12.72
CA THR A 86 29.02 0.11 -11.62
C THR A 86 30.28 0.90 -12.00
N GLU A 87 30.90 0.62 -13.17
CA GLU A 87 32.17 1.22 -13.60
C GLU A 87 32.06 2.35 -14.65
N THR A 88 30.87 2.91 -14.89
CA THR A 88 30.68 4.13 -15.73
C THR A 88 29.90 5.19 -14.99
#